data_AF-A0A7S3ZYR8-F1
#
_entry.id   AF-A0A7S3ZYR8-F1
#
_cell.length_a   1.000
_cell.length_b   1.000
_cell.length_c   1.000
_cell.angle_alpha   90.00
_cell.angle_beta   90.00
_cell.angle_gamma   90.00
#
_symmetry.space_group_name_H-M   'P 1'
#
loop_
_entity.id
_entity.type
_entity.pdbx_description
1 polymer ?
#
loop_
_entity_poly.entity_id
_entity_poly.type
_entity_poly.pdbx_seq_one_letter_code
_entity_poly.pdbx_strand_id
1 'polypeptide(L)'
;WLADATAAEAAYGHISTWETGGVTDMYALFCGHSSLSWCNSAAASFNEDIGAWDTSGVTTMDRMFFYASSFNRDIGAWAVHNVKYMSQMFALASAFNQDIGGWA
;
A
#
# COMPACT_ATOMS: atom_id res chain seq x y z
N TRP A 1 -10.08 -0.56 -7.09
CA TRP A 1 -10.01 -1.53 -5.99
C TRP A 1 -10.78 -1.06 -4.76
N LEU A 2 -10.38 0.03 -4.09
CA LEU A 2 -10.96 0.44 -2.79
C LEU A 2 -12.46 0.81 -2.79
N ALA A 3 -13.02 1.29 -3.90
CA ALA A 3 -14.44 1.63 -3.98
C ALA A 3 -15.35 0.42 -4.23
N ASP A 4 -14.86 -0.53 -5.03
CA ASP A 4 -15.53 -1.77 -5.41
C ASP A 4 -14.45 -2.76 -5.88
N ALA A 5 -14.12 -3.73 -5.02
CA ALA A 5 -13.08 -4.72 -5.31
C ALA A 5 -13.55 -5.71 -6.38
N THR A 6 -14.81 -6.15 -6.32
CA THR A 6 -15.40 -7.10 -7.27
C THR A 6 -15.39 -6.55 -8.69
N ALA A 7 -15.83 -5.30 -8.87
CA ALA A 7 -15.82 -4.66 -10.19
C ALA A 7 -14.38 -4.40 -10.68
N ALA A 8 -13.48 -4.00 -9.77
CA ALA A 8 -12.09 -3.78 -10.13
C ALA A 8 -11.39 -5.09 -10.53
N GLU A 9 -11.66 -6.19 -9.83
CA GLU A 9 -11.12 -7.51 -10.15
C GLU A 9 -11.61 -8.00 -11.52
N ALA A 10 -12.90 -7.81 -11.82
CA ALA A 10 -13.44 -8.14 -13.13
C ALA A 10 -12.82 -7.33 -14.28
N ALA A 11 -12.45 -6.06 -14.02
CA ALA A 11 -11.92 -5.15 -15.03
C ALA A 11 -10.39 -5.24 -15.20
N TYR A 12 -9.65 -5.44 -14.11
CA TYR A 12 -8.20 -5.27 -14.05
C TYR A 12 -7.46 -6.50 -13.52
N GLY A 13 -8.18 -7.57 -13.19
CA GLY A 13 -7.62 -8.70 -12.45
C GLY A 13 -7.41 -8.39 -10.98
N HIS A 14 -7.12 -9.44 -10.21
CA HIS A 14 -6.87 -9.33 -8.78
C HIS A 14 -5.66 -8.43 -8.51
N ILE A 15 -5.73 -7.60 -7.46
CA ILE A 15 -4.70 -6.59 -7.14
C ILE A 15 -3.30 -7.19 -6.92
N SER A 16 -3.23 -8.45 -6.49
CA SER A 16 -1.97 -9.18 -6.28
C SER A 16 -1.20 -9.45 -7.58
N THR A 17 -1.83 -9.33 -8.76
CA THR A 17 -1.21 -9.63 -10.06
C THR A 17 -0.98 -8.38 -10.91
N TRP A 18 -1.10 -7.19 -10.32
CA TRP A 18 -0.89 -5.95 -11.06
C TRP A 18 0.61 -5.74 -11.37
N GLU A 19 0.88 -5.30 -12.60
CA GLU A 19 2.23 -4.96 -13.07
C GLU A 19 2.64 -3.57 -12.53
N THR A 20 3.36 -3.53 -11.40
CA THR A 20 3.72 -2.27 -10.72
C THR A 20 5.13 -1.76 -11.02
N GLY A 21 5.94 -2.46 -11.82
CA GLY A 21 7.35 -2.10 -12.04
C GLY A 21 7.59 -0.72 -12.68
N GLY A 22 6.56 -0.11 -13.29
CA GLY A 22 6.61 1.26 -13.81
C GLY A 22 6.18 2.35 -12.82
N VAL A 23 5.72 1.99 -11.62
CA VAL A 23 5.19 2.94 -10.62
C VAL A 23 6.34 3.59 -9.86
N THR A 24 6.38 4.92 -9.85
CA THR A 24 7.40 5.70 -9.13
C THR A 24 6.88 6.38 -7.87
N ASP A 25 5.56 6.50 -7.72
CA ASP A 25 4.89 7.23 -6.65
C ASP A 25 3.72 6.42 -6.09
N MET A 26 3.81 6.09 -4.80
CA MET A 26 2.79 5.41 -4.02
C MET A 26 2.27 6.28 -2.86
N TYR A 27 2.42 7.60 -2.96
CA TYR A 27 1.94 8.56 -1.97
C TYR A 27 0.48 8.29 -1.59
N ALA A 28 0.25 8.07 -0.29
CA ALA A 28 -1.08 7.90 0.30
C ALA A 28 -2.01 6.88 -0.39
N LEU A 29 -1.46 5.91 -1.12
CA LEU A 29 -2.23 4.99 -1.98
C LEU A 29 -3.36 4.27 -1.22
N PHE A 30 -3.08 3.89 0.03
CA PHE A 30 -4.01 3.24 0.96
C PHE A 30 -4.20 4.07 2.24
N CYS A 31 -4.26 5.40 2.16
CA CYS A 31 -4.57 6.22 3.33
C CYS A 31 -6.03 6.03 3.78
N GLY A 32 -6.24 5.51 4.99
CA GLY A 32 -7.53 5.07 5.54
C GLY A 32 -8.19 6.02 6.54
N HIS A 33 -8.51 7.26 6.17
CA HIS A 33 -9.07 8.23 7.12
C HIS A 33 -10.39 8.85 6.66
N SER A 34 -11.36 8.99 7.57
CA SER A 34 -12.72 9.48 7.27
C SER A 34 -12.84 11.01 7.20
N SER A 35 -12.05 11.74 7.98
CA SER A 35 -12.11 13.22 8.03
C SER A 35 -11.01 13.93 7.24
N LEU A 36 -10.05 13.20 6.68
CA LEU A 36 -8.96 13.80 5.89
C LEU A 36 -9.38 13.67 4.44
N SER A 37 -9.66 14.80 3.79
CA SER A 37 -10.23 14.85 2.43
C SER A 37 -9.35 14.21 1.35
N TRP A 38 -8.05 14.06 1.62
CA TRP A 38 -7.08 13.45 0.71
C TRP A 38 -6.87 11.94 0.98
N CYS A 39 -7.56 11.38 1.97
CA CYS A 39 -7.57 9.95 2.28
C CYS A 39 -8.89 9.31 1.86
N ASN A 40 -8.88 7.99 1.69
CA ASN A 40 -10.05 7.19 1.40
C ASN A 40 -10.38 6.29 2.60
N SER A 41 -11.51 6.53 3.27
CA SER A 41 -11.93 5.73 4.42
C SER A 41 -12.04 4.22 4.13
N ALA A 42 -12.30 3.81 2.89
CA ALA A 42 -12.33 2.40 2.51
C ALA A 42 -10.95 1.72 2.61
N ALA A 43 -9.85 2.48 2.59
CA ALA A 43 -8.52 1.94 2.80
C ALA A 43 -8.26 1.52 4.27
N ALA A 44 -9.06 1.97 5.23
CA ALA A 44 -8.96 1.51 6.62
C ALA A 44 -9.19 -0.01 6.75
N SER A 45 -10.03 -0.57 5.88
CA SER A 45 -10.30 -2.01 5.79
C SER A 45 -9.46 -2.75 4.74
N PHE A 46 -8.54 -2.07 4.04
CA PHE A 46 -7.71 -2.70 3.03
C PHE A 46 -6.73 -3.71 3.66
N ASN A 47 -6.74 -4.95 3.17
CA ASN A 47 -5.86 -6.02 3.65
C ASN A 47 -5.62 -7.11 2.59
N GLU A 48 -5.55 -6.71 1.31
CA GLU A 48 -5.27 -7.64 0.21
C GLU A 48 -3.79 -7.91 0.06
N ASP A 49 -3.46 -9.09 -0.48
CA ASP A 49 -2.08 -9.47 -0.76
C ASP A 49 -1.50 -8.62 -1.90
N ILE A 50 -0.43 -7.91 -1.58
CA ILE A 50 0.37 -7.05 -2.46
C ILE A 50 1.87 -7.31 -2.28
N GLY A 51 2.24 -8.41 -1.63
CA GLY A 51 3.65 -8.75 -1.36
C GLY A 51 4.44 -9.01 -2.64
N ALA A 52 3.75 -9.41 -3.72
CA ALA A 52 4.35 -9.68 -5.03
C ALA A 52 4.58 -8.45 -5.91
N TRP A 53 4.17 -7.25 -5.47
CA TRP A 53 4.38 -6.03 -6.25
C TRP A 53 5.88 -5.73 -6.43
N ASP A 54 6.26 -5.38 -7.66
CA ASP A 54 7.57 -4.82 -7.94
C ASP A 54 7.58 -3.34 -7.50
N THR A 55 8.33 -3.05 -6.44
CA THR A 55 8.52 -1.69 -5.90
C THR A 55 9.89 -1.10 -6.25
N SER A 56 10.69 -1.78 -7.08
CA SER A 56 12.06 -1.36 -7.38
C SER A 56 12.15 0.02 -8.04
N GLY A 57 11.12 0.46 -8.77
CA GLY A 57 11.03 1.78 -9.37
C GLY A 57 10.50 2.90 -8.45
N VAL A 58 10.00 2.56 -7.26
CA VAL A 58 9.28 3.50 -6.40
C VAL A 58 10.25 4.46 -5.71
N THR A 59 9.89 5.75 -5.73
CA THR A 59 10.66 6.83 -5.10
C THR A 59 9.94 7.49 -3.92
N THR A 60 8.61 7.35 -3.84
CA THR A 60 7.78 7.94 -2.77
C THR A 60 6.79 6.90 -2.24
N MET A 61 6.82 6.67 -0.92
CA MET A 61 5.86 5.84 -0.17
C MET A 61 5.30 6.59 1.05
N ASP A 62 5.43 7.92 1.09
CA ASP A 62 4.87 8.76 2.15
C ASP A 62 3.39 8.42 2.38
N ARG A 63 3.03 8.16 3.64
CA ARG A 63 1.66 7.90 4.09
C ARG A 63 0.94 6.77 3.35
N MET A 64 1.64 5.89 2.64
CA MET A 64 1.02 4.85 1.80
C MET A 64 -0.03 4.04 2.56
N PHE A 65 0.22 3.68 3.82
CA PHE A 65 -0.70 2.96 4.71
C PHE A 65 -1.13 3.80 5.91
N PHE A 66 -1.12 5.13 5.81
CA PHE A 66 -1.51 6.01 6.90
C PHE A 66 -2.97 5.75 7.29
N TYR A 67 -3.25 5.39 8.55
CA TYR A 67 -4.57 4.94 9.02
C TYR A 67 -5.15 3.69 8.29
N ALA A 68 -4.35 2.90 7.57
CA ALA A 68 -4.79 1.60 7.04
C ALA A 68 -4.88 0.57 8.17
N SER A 69 -5.85 0.75 9.07
CA SER A 69 -5.88 0.10 10.40
C SER A 69 -5.94 -1.43 10.35
N SER A 70 -6.45 -2.00 9.25
CA SER A 70 -6.59 -3.45 9.05
C SER A 70 -5.45 -4.09 8.26
N PHE A 71 -4.55 -3.31 7.65
CA PHE A 71 -3.51 -3.83 6.78
C PHE A 71 -2.45 -4.60 7.60
N ASN A 72 -2.22 -5.86 7.24
CA ASN A 72 -1.23 -6.73 7.89
C ASN A 72 -0.75 -7.85 6.93
N ARG A 73 -0.43 -7.48 5.68
CA ARG A 73 0.12 -8.43 4.70
C ARG A 73 1.63 -8.30 4.59
N ASP A 74 2.26 -9.43 4.33
CA ASP A 74 3.70 -9.53 4.17
C ASP A 74 4.13 -8.72 2.94
N ILE A 75 5.07 -7.81 3.19
CA ILE A 75 5.69 -6.93 2.21
C ILE A 75 7.21 -6.94 2.39
N GLY A 76 7.76 -7.93 3.10
CA GLY A 76 9.20 -8.04 3.37
C GLY A 76 10.05 -8.23 2.11
N ALA A 77 9.43 -8.67 1.01
CA ALA A 77 10.06 -8.84 -0.30
C ALA A 77 10.18 -7.54 -1.12
N TRP A 78 9.58 -6.43 -0.68
CA TRP A 78 9.65 -5.17 -1.40
C TRP A 78 11.06 -4.61 -1.46
N ALA A 79 11.46 -4.16 -2.65
CA ALA A 79 12.71 -3.44 -2.87
C ALA A 79 12.48 -1.95 -2.61
N VAL A 80 13.22 -1.36 -1.68
CA VAL A 80 13.02 0.04 -1.26
C VAL A 80 14.25 0.92 -1.40
N HIS A 81 15.35 0.39 -1.95
CA HIS A 81 16.60 1.13 -2.23
C HIS A 81 16.43 2.48 -2.95
N ASN A 82 15.39 2.65 -3.77
CA ASN A 82 15.13 3.89 -4.52
C ASN A 82 14.18 4.87 -3.81
N VAL A 83 13.54 4.45 -2.71
CA VAL A 83 12.55 5.25 -2.01
C VAL A 83 13.23 6.35 -1.21
N LYS A 84 12.84 7.59 -1.47
CA LYS A 84 13.38 8.79 -0.82
C LYS A 84 12.51 9.28 0.33
N TYR A 85 11.21 8.99 0.28
CA TYR A 85 10.24 9.49 1.25
C TYR A 85 9.31 8.38 1.74
N MET A 86 9.30 8.15 3.06
CA MET A 86 8.49 7.14 3.76
C MET A 86 7.80 7.71 5.01
N SER A 87 7.67 9.03 5.09
CA SER A 87 7.11 9.69 6.28
C SER A 87 5.70 9.17 6.56
N GLN A 88 5.48 8.78 7.82
CA GLN A 88 4.18 8.29 8.30
C GLN A 88 3.63 7.07 7.53
N MET A 89 4.46 6.31 6.81
CA MET A 89 4.02 5.19 5.94
C MET A 89 3.06 4.23 6.65
N PHE A 90 3.37 3.82 7.88
CA PHE A 90 2.55 2.93 8.72
C PHE A 90 1.95 3.63 9.95
N ALA A 91 1.98 4.97 10.00
CA ALA A 91 1.43 5.64 11.17
C ALA A 91 -0.07 5.35 11.27
N LEU A 92 -0.49 4.83 12.43
CA LEU A 92 -1.87 4.43 12.71
C LEU A 92 -2.39 3.23 11.88
N ALA A 93 -1.51 2.51 11.19
CA ALA A 93 -1.78 1.17 10.65
C ALA A 93 -1.72 0.12 11.78
N SER A 94 -2.70 0.15 12.67
CA SER A 94 -2.65 -0.55 13.97
C SER A 94 -2.47 -2.07 13.92
N ALA A 95 -2.90 -2.73 12.83
CA ALA A 95 -2.77 -4.17 12.68
C ALA A 95 -1.40 -4.60 12.11
N PHE A 96 -0.63 -3.66 11.53
CA PHE A 96 0.59 -4.01 10.82
C PHE A 96 1.68 -4.51 11.78
N ASN A 97 2.09 -5.76 11.57
CA ASN A 97 3.10 -6.45 12.38
C ASN A 97 3.84 -7.49 11.53
N GLN A 98 4.34 -7.08 10.37
CA GLN A 98 5.11 -7.94 9.47
C GLN A 98 6.60 -7.60 9.54
N ASP A 99 7.45 -8.58 9.23
CA ASP A 99 8.88 -8.38 9.18
C ASP A 99 9.26 -7.54 7.94
N ILE A 100 10.00 -6.47 8.18
CA ILE A 100 10.53 -5.56 7.15
C ILE A 100 12.06 -5.46 7.24
N GLY A 101 12.71 -6.33 8.02
CA GLY A 101 14.17 -6.34 8.16
C GLY A 101 14.91 -6.70 6.86
N GLY A 102 14.23 -7.31 5.89
CA GLY A 102 14.76 -7.64 4.57
C GLY A 102 14.73 -6.51 3.55
N TRP A 103 14.14 -5.36 3.89
CA TRP A 103 14.07 -4.20 3.00
C TRP A 103 15.46 -3.66 2.67
N ALA A 104 15.77 -3.62 1.38
CA ALA A 104 17.06 -3.17 0.84
C ALA A 104 16.89 -2.19 -0.33
#